data_AF-A0A5E6NLQ4-F1
#
_entry.id   AF-A0A5E6NLQ4-F1
#
_cell.length_a   1.000
_cell.length_b   1.000
_cell.length_c   1.000
_cell.angle_alpha   90.00
_cell.angle_beta   90.00
_cell.angle_gamma   90.00
#
_symmetry.space_group_name_H-M   'P 1'
#
loop_
_entity.id
_entity.type
_entity.pdbx_description
1 polymer ?
#
loop_
_entity_poly.entity_id
_entity_poly.type
_entity_poly.pdbx_seq_one_letter_code
_entity_poly.pdbx_strand_id
1 'polypeptide(L)'
;MNDSKIVHFYNQRAEDSENRIKELKNDFGAKQMPCADFNANALYFDICSLSYNLFALMRQLLPFCLSIKGKVYTLSSLRHCC
;
A
#
# COMPACT_ATOMS: atom_id res chain seq x y z
N MET A 1 21.10 20.71 14.18
CA MET A 1 20.36 19.43 14.03
C MET A 1 21.27 18.31 14.50
N ASN A 2 20.77 17.37 15.30
CA ASN A 2 21.57 16.25 15.80
C ASN A 2 21.49 15.09 14.80
N ASP A 3 22.58 14.34 14.60
CA ASP A 3 22.72 13.30 13.58
C ASP A 3 21.58 12.25 13.65
N SER A 4 21.26 11.84 14.88
CA SER A 4 20.15 10.93 15.18
C SER A 4 18.78 11.41 14.68
N LYS A 5 18.51 12.72 14.67
CA LYS A 5 17.23 13.27 14.17
C LYS A 5 17.12 13.17 12.64
N ILE A 6 18.25 13.28 11.95
CA ILE A 6 18.31 13.17 10.48
C ILE A 6 18.03 11.71 10.08
N VAL A 7 18.65 10.76 10.77
CA VAL A 7 18.39 9.32 10.57
C VAL A 7 16.94 8.96 10.86
N HIS A 8 16.37 9.48 11.96
CA HIS A 8 14.96 9.23 12.29
C HIS A 8 14.01 9.79 11.20
N PHE A 9 14.26 11.00 10.71
CA PHE A 9 13.47 11.59 9.61
C PHE A 9 13.55 10.72 8.33
N TYR A 10 14.75 10.23 8.00
CA TYR A 10 14.93 9.38 6.83
C TYR A 10 14.18 8.05 6.95
N ASN A 11 14.16 7.44 8.14
CA ASN A 11 13.50 6.16 8.37
C ASN A 11 11.98 6.20 8.18
N GLN A 12 11.33 7.34 8.41
CA GLN A 12 9.89 7.50 8.19
C GLN A 12 9.50 7.20 6.74
N ARG A 13 10.38 7.47 5.78
CA ARG A 13 10.14 7.20 4.36
C ARG A 13 9.93 5.71 4.09
N ALA A 14 10.71 4.85 4.75
CA ALA A 14 10.63 3.41 4.56
C ALA A 14 9.26 2.86 5.02
N GLU A 15 8.78 3.33 6.16
CA GLU A 15 7.48 2.92 6.72
C GLU A 15 6.30 3.53 5.96
N ASP A 16 6.33 4.84 5.67
CA ASP A 16 5.17 5.56 5.15
C ASP A 16 5.03 5.51 3.65
N SER A 17 6.14 5.51 2.89
CA SER A 17 6.09 5.64 1.43
C SER A 17 6.46 4.34 0.73
N GLU A 18 7.60 3.75 1.07
CA GLU A 18 8.15 2.61 0.32
C GLU A 18 7.29 1.36 0.47
N ASN A 19 6.80 1.08 1.69
CA ASN A 19 5.87 -0.03 1.90
C ASN A 19 4.54 0.16 1.16
N ARG A 20 3.98 1.37 1.14
CA ARG A 20 2.71 1.64 0.43
C ARG A 20 2.87 1.48 -1.08
N ILE A 21 3.96 2.00 -1.65
CA ILE A 21 4.28 1.84 -3.07
C ILE A 21 4.51 0.37 -3.41
N LYS A 22 5.18 -0.38 -2.52
CA LYS A 22 5.40 -1.82 -2.70
C LYS A 22 4.09 -2.61 -2.70
N GLU A 23 3.17 -2.29 -1.79
CA GLU A 23 1.83 -2.89 -1.73
C GLU A 23 1.03 -2.54 -3.00
N LEU A 24 1.00 -1.27 -3.40
CA LEU A 24 0.32 -0.82 -4.62
C LEU A 24 0.83 -1.53 -5.88
N LYS A 25 2.16 -1.69 -6.01
CA LYS A 25 2.77 -2.37 -7.18
C LYS A 25 2.47 -3.87 -7.21
N ASN A 26 2.62 -4.56 -6.08
CA ASN A 26 2.58 -6.03 -6.04
C ASN A 26 1.17 -6.58 -5.81
N ASP A 27 0.35 -5.94 -5.00
CA ASP A 27 -0.95 -6.46 -4.58
C ASP A 27 -2.11 -5.89 -5.41
N PHE A 28 -1.97 -4.68 -5.94
CA PHE A 28 -3.02 -3.99 -6.72
C PHE A 28 -2.71 -3.90 -8.22
N GLY A 29 -1.68 -4.61 -8.70
CA GLY A 29 -1.39 -4.75 -10.13
C GLY A 29 -0.67 -3.55 -10.79
N ALA A 30 -0.30 -2.52 -10.03
CA ALA A 30 0.39 -1.33 -10.56
C ALA A 30 1.88 -1.56 -10.92
N LYS A 31 2.31 -2.82 -11.10
CA LYS A 31 3.69 -3.17 -11.47
C LYS A 31 4.00 -2.86 -12.93
N GLN A 32 3.03 -3.05 -13.83
CA GLN A 32 3.20 -2.85 -15.25
C GLN A 32 1.96 -2.18 -15.85
N MET A 33 2.18 -1.26 -16.78
CA MET A 33 1.10 -0.61 -17.50
C MET A 33 0.59 -1.51 -18.64
N PRO A 34 -0.73 -1.61 -18.84
CA PRO A 34 -1.31 -2.56 -19.80
C PRO A 34 -1.20 -2.12 -21.26
N CYS A 35 -1.09 -0.82 -21.54
CA CYS A 35 -1.18 -0.26 -22.88
C CYS A 35 -0.04 0.72 -23.18
N ALA A 36 0.13 1.11 -24.45
CA ALA A 36 1.06 2.18 -24.85
C ALA A 36 0.45 3.58 -24.76
N ASP A 37 -0.86 3.68 -24.50
CA ASP A 37 -1.58 4.95 -24.36
C ASP A 37 -1.40 5.54 -22.95
N PHE A 38 -0.95 6.79 -22.87
CA PHE A 38 -0.67 7.46 -21.60
C PHE A 38 -1.94 7.68 -20.76
N ASN A 39 -3.04 8.07 -21.39
CA ASN A 39 -4.28 8.40 -20.67
C ASN A 39 -4.95 7.14 -20.12
N ALA A 40 -4.94 6.05 -20.89
CA ALA A 40 -5.42 4.75 -20.43
C ALA A 40 -4.60 4.24 -19.23
N ASN A 41 -3.28 4.42 -19.28
CA ASN A 41 -2.39 4.02 -18.18
C ASN A 41 -2.54 4.90 -16.93
N ALA A 42 -2.78 6.21 -17.11
CA ALA A 42 -3.09 7.10 -16.00
C ALA A 42 -4.38 6.67 -15.28
N LEU A 43 -5.45 6.42 -16.04
CA LEU A 43 -6.71 5.90 -15.48
C LEU A 43 -6.52 4.54 -14.79
N TYR A 44 -5.75 3.64 -15.39
CA TYR A 44 -5.43 2.34 -14.79
C TYR A 44 -4.72 2.52 -13.43
N PHE A 45 -3.72 3.40 -13.38
CA PHE A 45 -3.01 3.70 -12.13
C PHE A 45 -3.92 4.33 -11.08
N ASP A 46 -4.82 5.22 -11.48
CA ASP A 46 -5.80 5.83 -10.58
C ASP A 46 -6.73 4.79 -9.97
N ILE A 47 -7.22 3.83 -10.76
CA ILE A 47 -8.04 2.71 -10.26
C ILE A 47 -7.24 1.87 -9.25
N CYS A 48 -5.99 1.53 -9.56
CA CYS A 48 -5.11 0.83 -8.60
C CYS A 48 -4.97 1.63 -7.29
N SER A 49 -4.74 2.95 -7.38
CA SER A 49 -4.60 3.82 -6.19
C SER A 49 -5.88 3.89 -5.36
N LEU A 50 -7.05 3.96 -6.02
CA LEU A 50 -8.35 4.01 -5.37
C LEU A 50 -8.62 2.71 -4.62
N SER A 51 -8.32 1.57 -5.24
CA SER A 51 -8.48 0.25 -4.61
C SER A 51 -7.59 0.08 -3.38
N TYR A 52 -6.34 0.57 -3.43
CA TYR A 52 -5.46 0.63 -2.26
C TYR A 52 -6.04 1.51 -1.13
N ASN A 53 -6.56 2.69 -1.47
CA ASN A 53 -7.15 3.60 -0.49
C ASN A 53 -8.40 3.00 0.18
N LEU A 54 -9.25 2.34 -0.60
CA LEU A 54 -10.43 1.63 -0.08
C LEU A 54 -10.02 0.50 0.88
N PHE A 55 -8.99 -0.27 0.52
CA PHE A 55 -8.45 -1.32 1.38
C PHE A 55 -7.85 -0.75 2.66
N ALA A 56 -7.11 0.36 2.59
CA ALA A 56 -6.56 1.03 3.76
C ALA A 56 -7.67 1.52 4.71
N LEU A 57 -8.76 2.07 4.17
CA LEU A 57 -9.94 2.47 4.93
C LEU A 57 -10.64 1.25 5.56
N MET A 58 -10.75 0.15 4.83
CA MET A 58 -11.28 -1.11 5.35
C MET A 58 -10.44 -1.64 6.54
N ARG A 59 -9.10 -1.54 6.47
CA ARG A 59 -8.21 -1.89 7.60
C ARG A 59 -8.48 -1.03 8.84
N GLN A 60 -8.82 0.25 8.66
CA GLN A 60 -9.18 1.14 9.77
C GLN A 60 -10.57 0.83 10.35
N LEU A 61 -11.53 0.43 9.50
CA LEU A 61 -12.93 0.23 9.89
C LEU A 61 -13.28 -1.16 10.43
N LEU A 62 -12.43 -2.18 10.29
CA LEU A 62 -12.73 -3.56 10.73
C LEU A 62 -11.80 -4.04 11.86
N PRO A 63 -12.00 -3.58 13.12
CA PRO A 63 -11.11 -3.87 14.22
C PRO A 63 -11.35 -5.24 14.87
N PHE A 64 -12.29 -6.06 14.40
CA PHE A 64 -12.63 -7.32 15.09
C PHE A 64 -12.14 -8.58 14.39
N CYS A 65 -12.29 -8.68 13.06
CA CYS A 65 -11.84 -9.86 12.31
C CYS A 65 -10.33 -9.84 11.99
N LEU A 66 -9.73 -8.65 11.87
CA LEU A 66 -8.31 -8.46 11.54
C LEU A 66 -7.43 -8.25 12.78
N SER A 67 -7.99 -7.99 13.97
CA SER A 67 -7.20 -7.58 15.14
C SER A 67 -6.50 -8.72 15.89
N ILE A 68 -6.82 -9.99 15.59
CA ILE A 68 -6.38 -11.14 16.41
C ILE A 68 -4.85 -11.31 16.43
N LYS A 69 -4.05 -10.68 15.55
CA LYS A 69 -2.58 -10.88 15.54
C LYS A 69 -1.67 -9.64 15.51
N GLY A 70 -2.18 -8.41 15.65
CA GLY A 70 -1.32 -7.21 15.71
C GLY A 70 -0.36 -7.04 14.51
N LYS A 71 -0.67 -7.66 13.36
CA LYS A 71 0.12 -7.58 12.12
C LYS A 71 -0.57 -6.65 11.13
N VAL A 72 0.24 -5.90 10.36
CA VAL A 72 -0.25 -5.20 9.18
C VAL A 72 -0.55 -6.24 8.11
N TYR A 73 -1.83 -6.42 7.78
CA TYR A 73 -2.26 -7.35 6.73
C TYR A 73 -2.14 -6.66 5.37
N THR A 74 -1.37 -7.27 4.48
CA THR A 74 -1.39 -6.96 3.04
C THR A 74 -2.47 -7.79 2.35
N LEU A 75 -2.88 -7.38 1.16
CA LEU A 75 -3.82 -8.14 0.34
C LEU A 75 -3.33 -9.58 0.10
N SER A 76 -2.03 -9.76 -0.14
CA SER A 76 -1.38 -11.07 -0.28
C SER A 76 -1.44 -11.91 1.00
N SER A 77 -1.38 -11.30 2.19
CA SER A 77 -1.58 -12.01 3.47
C SER A 77 -3.03 -12.45 3.68
N LEU A 78 -4.00 -11.74 3.11
CA LEU A 78 -5.42 -12.05 3.24
C LEU A 78 -5.91 -13.09 2.22
N ARG A 79 -5.23 -13.21 1.08
CA ARG A 79 -5.52 -14.23 0.05
C ARG A 79 -5.44 -15.68 0.55
N HIS A 80 -4.74 -15.93 1.66
CA HIS A 80 -4.63 -17.26 2.27
C HIS A 80 -5.59 -17.48 3.44
N CYS A 81 -6.40 -16.48 3.78
CA CYS A 81 -7.28 -16.50 4.95
C CYS A 81 -8.78 -16.65 4.59
N CYS A 82 -9.14 -16.46 3.32
CA CYS A 82 -10.42 -16.86 2.71
C CYS A 82 -10.18 -18.07 1.81
#